data_AF-A0A3N5M158-F1
#
_entry.id   AF-A0A3N5M158-F1
#
_cell.length_a   1.000
_cell.length_b   1.000
_cell.length_c   1.000
_cell.angle_alpha   90.00
_cell.angle_beta   90.00
_cell.angle_gamma   90.00
#
_symmetry.space_group_name_H-M   'P 1'
#
loop_
_entity.id
_entity.type
_entity.pdbx_description
1 polymer ?
#
loop_
_entity_poly.entity_id
_entity_poly.type
_entity_poly.pdbx_seq_one_letter_code
_entity_poly.pdbx_strand_id
1 'polypeptide(L)'
;MGHHRDTPAPLARATAAPTDWSSLVVWLLLAVWVFNVADFVLTADALQAGRAEELNPLMDALFGLGLLPVALYKIGVVTAGLVALWLLRRHRIVLYTATALAVLLGLIVVYHIVGLWLYAV
;
A
#
# COMPACT_ATOMS: atom_id res chain seq x y z
N MET A 1 3.10 -68.93 13.83
CA MET A 1 4.05 -68.17 12.99
C MET A 1 3.41 -66.81 12.71
N GLY A 2 4.03 -65.75 13.23
CA GLY A 2 3.41 -64.43 13.38
C GLY A 2 3.26 -63.66 12.07
N HIS A 3 2.15 -62.93 11.95
CA HIS A 3 1.84 -61.98 10.90
C HIS A 3 2.90 -60.87 10.81
N HIS A 4 3.64 -60.80 9.70
CA HIS A 4 4.36 -59.60 9.31
C HIS A 4 3.34 -58.58 8.81
N ARG A 5 2.99 -57.60 9.65
CA ARG A 5 2.26 -56.41 9.23
C ARG A 5 3.29 -55.46 8.62
N ASP A 6 3.36 -55.46 7.30
CA ASP A 6 4.01 -54.39 6.55
C ASP A 6 3.27 -53.10 6.90
N THR A 7 3.91 -52.28 7.74
CA THR A 7 3.38 -50.97 8.11
C THR A 7 3.80 -50.04 6.98
N PRO A 8 2.89 -49.52 6.14
CA PRO A 8 3.31 -48.57 5.11
C PRO A 8 3.92 -47.36 5.82
N ALA A 9 5.16 -47.04 5.43
CA ALA A 9 5.90 -45.89 5.93
C ALA A 9 5.01 -44.64 5.90
N PRO A 10 5.05 -43.78 6.94
CA PRO A 10 4.31 -42.54 6.91
C PRO A 10 4.80 -41.74 5.72
N LEU A 11 3.93 -41.57 4.72
CA LEU A 11 4.13 -40.68 3.59
C LEU A 11 4.65 -39.36 4.14
N ALA A 12 5.93 -39.09 3.89
CA ALA A 12 6.59 -37.85 4.25
C ALA A 12 5.69 -36.73 3.71
N ARG A 13 4.92 -36.15 4.63
CA ARG A 13 3.98 -35.08 4.36
C ARG A 13 4.87 -33.97 3.85
N ALA A 14 4.96 -33.80 2.53
CA ALA A 14 5.76 -32.77 1.90
C ALA A 14 5.41 -31.47 2.60
N THR A 15 6.32 -31.00 3.46
CA THR A 15 6.16 -29.77 4.20
C THR A 15 6.36 -28.68 3.15
N ALA A 16 5.31 -28.39 2.39
CA ALA A 16 5.24 -27.18 1.60
C ALA A 16 5.59 -26.06 2.57
N ALA A 17 6.74 -25.42 2.34
CA ALA A 17 7.21 -24.33 3.18
C ALA A 17 6.04 -23.34 3.33
N PRO A 18 5.70 -22.90 4.56
CA PRO A 18 4.59 -21.99 4.75
C PRO A 18 4.87 -20.77 3.88
N THR A 19 4.04 -20.60 2.85
CA THR A 19 4.27 -19.56 1.86
C THR A 19 4.30 -18.20 2.55
N ASP A 20 5.44 -17.51 2.54
CA ASP A 20 5.70 -16.33 3.37
C ASP A 20 5.13 -15.04 2.75
N TRP A 21 3.88 -15.11 2.27
CA TRP A 21 3.17 -13.93 1.76
C TRP A 21 3.00 -12.85 2.83
N SER A 22 3.16 -13.20 4.11
CA SER A 22 3.15 -12.23 5.21
C SER A 22 4.27 -11.21 5.05
N SER A 23 5.50 -11.66 4.74
CA SER A 23 6.63 -10.79 4.43
C SER A 23 6.36 -9.91 3.21
N LEU A 24 5.76 -10.46 2.15
CA LEU A 24 5.37 -9.69 0.98
C LEU A 24 4.33 -8.61 1.31
N VAL A 25 3.31 -8.94 2.10
CA VAL A 25 2.30 -7.96 2.54
C VAL A 25 2.97 -6.82 3.29
N VAL A 26 3.95 -7.07 4.16
CA VAL A 26 4.68 -6.00 4.87
C VAL A 26 5.29 -5.01 3.87
N TRP A 27 5.99 -5.51 2.87
CA TRP A 27 6.62 -4.67 1.84
C TRP A 27 5.59 -3.91 1.00
N LEU A 28 4.45 -4.53 0.68
CA LEU A 28 3.36 -3.86 -0.03
C LEU A 28 2.74 -2.73 0.81
N LEU A 29 2.50 -2.95 2.09
CA LEU A 29 1.98 -1.91 2.98
C LEU A 29 2.98 -0.76 3.13
N LEU A 30 4.27 -1.06 3.23
CA LEU A 30 5.32 -0.04 3.25
C LEU A 30 5.35 0.75 1.93
N ALA A 31 5.26 0.07 0.79
CA ALA A 31 5.21 0.73 -0.51
C ALA A 31 3.99 1.65 -0.62
N VAL A 32 2.81 1.19 -0.21
CA VAL A 32 1.58 2.01 -0.14
C VAL A 32 1.81 3.26 0.72
N TRP A 33 2.43 3.10 1.90
CA TRP A 33 2.70 4.22 2.78
C TRP A 33 3.64 5.24 2.13
N VAL A 34 4.74 4.78 1.55
CA VAL A 34 5.72 5.63 0.85
C VAL A 34 5.10 6.34 -0.33
N PHE A 35 4.33 5.64 -1.17
CA PHE A 35 3.66 6.25 -2.31
C PHE A 35 2.61 7.27 -1.89
N ASN A 36 1.89 7.03 -0.80
CA ASN A 36 0.96 8.02 -0.26
C ASN A 36 1.66 9.29 0.24
N VAL A 37 2.83 9.16 0.88
CA VAL A 37 3.64 10.32 1.30
C VAL A 37 4.19 11.06 0.08
N ALA A 38 4.70 10.34 -0.92
CA ALA A 38 5.19 10.93 -2.16
C ALA A 38 4.07 11.68 -2.89
N ASP A 39 2.90 11.07 -3.03
CA ASP A 39 1.71 11.69 -3.60
C ASP A 39 1.34 12.99 -2.87
N PHE A 40 1.30 12.98 -1.53
CA PHE A 40 1.09 14.22 -0.75
C PHE A 40 2.11 15.31 -1.06
N VAL A 41 3.41 14.98 -1.08
CA VAL A 41 4.48 15.95 -1.35
C VAL A 41 4.34 16.53 -2.76
N LEU A 42 4.08 15.68 -3.76
CA LEU A 42 3.94 16.10 -5.15
C LEU A 42 2.70 16.98 -5.36
N THR A 43 1.55 16.62 -4.78
CA THR A 43 0.34 17.45 -4.82
C THR A 43 0.59 18.79 -4.12
N ALA A 44 1.21 18.78 -2.94
CA ALA A 44 1.48 20.00 -2.19
C ALA A 44 2.43 20.94 -2.94
N ASP A 45 3.46 20.41 -3.62
CA ASP A 45 4.34 21.21 -4.49
C ASP A 45 3.58 21.80 -5.68
N ALA A 46 2.81 20.97 -6.39
CA ALA A 46 2.05 21.40 -7.57
C ALA A 46 1.04 22.52 -7.23
N LEU A 47 0.33 22.41 -6.11
CA LEU A 47 -0.62 23.41 -5.64
C LEU A 47 0.09 24.70 -5.19
N GLN A 48 1.17 24.60 -4.41
CA GLN A 48 1.92 25.79 -3.97
C GLN A 48 2.58 26.55 -5.11
N ALA A 49 2.99 25.83 -6.16
CA ALA A 49 3.52 26.42 -7.38
C ALA A 49 2.44 26.96 -8.33
N GLY A 50 1.16 26.82 -8.01
CA GLY A 50 0.04 27.24 -8.86
C GLY A 50 -0.08 26.47 -10.17
N ARG A 51 0.49 25.26 -10.25
CA ARG A 51 0.50 24.42 -11.46
C ARG A 51 -0.70 23.47 -11.54
N ALA A 52 -1.46 23.34 -10.46
CA ALA A 52 -2.62 22.48 -10.36
C ALA A 52 -3.70 23.15 -9.51
N GLU A 53 -4.94 22.68 -9.67
CA GLU A 53 -6.07 23.01 -8.79
C GLU A 53 -6.53 21.74 -8.07
N GLU A 54 -6.89 21.87 -6.80
CA GLU A 54 -7.40 20.76 -6.00
C GLU A 54 -8.88 20.55 -6.33
N LEU A 55 -9.18 19.45 -7.02
CA LEU A 55 -10.54 19.13 -7.46
C LEU A 55 -11.39 18.51 -6.35
N ASN A 56 -10.79 18.08 -5.24
CA ASN A 56 -11.51 17.51 -4.10
C ASN A 56 -11.90 18.61 -3.11
N PRO A 57 -13.20 18.96 -2.96
CA PRO A 57 -13.63 20.07 -2.10
C PRO A 57 -13.20 19.91 -0.63
N LEU A 58 -13.09 18.67 -0.15
CA LEU A 58 -12.60 18.41 1.21
C LEU A 58 -11.10 18.73 1.34
N MET A 59 -10.30 18.29 0.36
CA MET A 59 -8.86 18.56 0.39
C MET A 59 -8.58 20.03 0.16
N ASP A 60 -9.32 20.70 -0.72
CA ASP A 60 -9.23 22.14 -0.95
C ASP A 60 -9.49 22.93 0.35
N ALA A 61 -10.56 22.59 1.08
CA ALA A 61 -10.84 23.17 2.38
C ALA A 61 -9.72 22.91 3.41
N LEU A 62 -9.14 21.70 3.43
CA LEU A 62 -8.02 21.37 4.31
C LEU A 62 -6.75 22.14 3.92
N PHE A 63 -6.45 22.29 2.63
CA PHE A 63 -5.32 23.10 2.14
C PHE A 63 -5.50 24.57 2.50
N GLY A 64 -6.73 25.07 2.51
CA GLY A 64 -7.07 26.41 3.02
C GLY A 64 -6.74 26.61 4.51
N LEU A 65 -6.67 25.54 5.31
CA LEU A 65 -6.23 25.57 6.71
C LEU A 65 -4.71 25.39 6.87
N GLY A 66 -3.99 25.12 5.77
CA GLY A 66 -2.55 24.90 5.73
C GLY A 66 -2.15 23.43 5.50
N LEU A 67 -0.85 23.20 5.32
CA LEU A 67 -0.31 21.87 4.99
C LEU A 67 -0.43 20.85 6.12
N LEU A 68 -0.39 21.30 7.38
CA LEU A 68 -0.39 20.41 8.55
C LEU A 68 -1.72 19.64 8.69
N PRO A 69 -2.91 20.28 8.64
CA PRO A 69 -4.19 19.55 8.60
C PRO A 69 -4.30 18.52 7.47
N VAL A 70 -3.82 18.86 6.27
CA VAL A 70 -3.84 17.95 5.11
C VAL A 70 -2.94 16.75 5.35
N ALA A 71 -1.72 16.97 5.83
CA ALA A 71 -0.77 15.90 6.14
C ALA A 71 -1.34 14.97 7.22
N LEU A 72 -1.92 15.52 8.29
CA LEU A 72 -2.54 14.74 9.36
C LEU A 72 -3.71 13.90 8.85
N TYR A 73 -4.58 14.48 8.02
CA TYR A 73 -5.70 13.76 7.42
C TYR A 73 -5.20 12.61 6.52
N LYS A 74 -4.37 12.93 5.53
CA LYS A 74 -3.90 11.97 4.51
C LYS A 74 -3.03 10.88 5.10
N ILE A 75 -2.07 11.22 5.97
CA ILE A 75 -1.21 10.25 6.64
C ILE A 75 -2.02 9.45 7.68
N GLY A 76 -2.89 10.10 8.44
CA GLY A 76 -3.70 9.46 9.47
C GLY A 76 -4.64 8.40 8.90
N VAL A 77 -5.40 8.74 7.86
CA VAL A 77 -6.35 7.83 7.20
C VAL A 77 -5.62 6.63 6.58
N VAL A 78 -4.53 6.87 5.83
CA VAL A 78 -3.78 5.77 5.21
C VAL A 78 -3.10 4.90 6.25
N THR A 79 -2.48 5.49 7.28
CA THR A 79 -1.84 4.72 8.36
C THR A 79 -2.86 3.86 9.09
N ALA A 80 -4.05 4.39 9.41
CA ALA A 80 -5.11 3.62 10.03
C ALA A 80 -5.57 2.44 9.14
N GLY A 81 -5.75 2.68 7.83
CA GLY A 81 -6.07 1.63 6.86
C GLY A 81 -4.99 0.55 6.77
N LEU A 82 -3.72 0.94 6.76
CA LEU A 82 -2.58 0.01 6.74
C LEU A 82 -2.49 -0.81 8.01
N VAL A 83 -2.75 -0.21 9.19
CA VAL A 83 -2.82 -0.94 10.46
C VAL A 83 -3.96 -1.96 10.40
N ALA A 84 -5.14 -1.62 9.88
CA ALA A 84 -6.23 -2.57 9.72
C ALA A 84 -5.83 -3.74 8.80
N LEU A 85 -5.23 -3.46 7.63
CA LEU A 85 -4.74 -4.50 6.72
C LEU A 85 -3.65 -5.36 7.35
N TRP A 86 -2.74 -4.77 8.12
CA TRP A 86 -1.71 -5.49 8.86
C TRP A 86 -2.30 -6.48 9.87
N LEU A 87 -3.33 -6.06 10.61
CA LEU A 87 -4.03 -6.93 11.56
C LEU A 87 -4.70 -8.12 10.85
N LEU A 88 -5.17 -7.92 9.62
CA LEU A 88 -5.83 -8.94 8.80
C LEU A 88 -4.87 -9.67 7.82
N ARG A 89 -3.54 -9.46 7.89
CA ARG A 89 -2.54 -9.93 6.90
C ARG A 89 -2.53 -11.44 6.61
N ARG A 90 -3.15 -12.25 7.48
CA ARG A 90 -3.28 -13.70 7.28
C ARG A 90 -4.32 -14.08 6.22
N HIS A 91 -5.20 -13.15 5.82
CA HIS A 91 -6.21 -13.38 4.79
C HIS A 91 -5.66 -13.07 3.40
N ARG A 92 -5.87 -13.97 2.44
CA ARG A 92 -5.42 -13.78 1.04
C ARG A 92 -5.98 -12.50 0.40
N ILE A 93 -7.17 -12.07 0.80
CA ILE A 93 -7.75 -10.81 0.32
C ILE A 93 -6.87 -9.60 0.62
N VAL A 94 -6.16 -9.60 1.74
CA VAL A 94 -5.25 -8.50 2.10
C VAL A 94 -4.07 -8.41 1.14
N LEU A 95 -3.54 -9.54 0.66
CA LEU A 95 -2.48 -9.51 -0.35
C LEU A 95 -2.97 -8.85 -1.64
N TYR A 96 -4.16 -9.22 -2.13
CA TYR A 96 -4.74 -8.61 -3.33
C TYR A 96 -5.01 -7.11 -3.13
N THR A 97 -5.60 -6.74 -1.99
CA THR A 97 -5.86 -5.33 -1.67
C THR A 97 -4.57 -4.52 -1.56
N ALA A 98 -3.57 -5.01 -0.83
CA ALA A 98 -2.29 -4.32 -0.68
C ALA A 98 -1.55 -4.18 -2.01
N THR A 99 -1.60 -5.20 -2.87
CA THR A 99 -1.03 -5.15 -4.23
C THR A 99 -1.76 -4.11 -5.07
N ALA A 100 -3.09 -4.14 -5.10
CA ALA A 100 -3.90 -3.20 -5.87
C ALA A 100 -3.66 -1.75 -5.43
N LEU A 101 -3.61 -1.50 -4.11
CA LEU A 101 -3.29 -0.18 -3.56
C LEU A 101 -1.88 0.27 -3.93
N ALA A 102 -0.88 -0.62 -3.83
CA ALA A 102 0.51 -0.29 -4.18
C ALA A 102 0.64 0.07 -5.66
N VAL A 103 0.01 -0.71 -6.54
CA VAL A 103 0.00 -0.43 -7.99
C VAL A 103 -0.70 0.89 -8.29
N LEU A 104 -1.91 1.09 -7.75
CA LEU A 104 -2.68 2.32 -7.98
C LEU A 104 -1.92 3.57 -7.53
N LEU A 105 -1.40 3.57 -6.29
CA LEU A 105 -0.65 4.71 -5.77
C LEU A 105 0.67 4.90 -6.51
N GLY A 106 1.35 3.82 -6.89
CA GLY A 106 2.54 3.89 -7.74
C GLY A 106 2.25 4.55 -9.08
N LEU A 107 1.12 4.21 -9.73
CA LEU A 107 0.68 4.86 -10.97
C LEU A 107 0.37 6.34 -10.78
N ILE A 108 -0.26 6.72 -9.67
CA ILE A 108 -0.56 8.12 -9.34
C ILE A 108 0.74 8.93 -9.12
N VAL A 109 1.74 8.35 -8.46
CA VAL A 109 3.06 8.99 -8.29
C VAL A 109 3.75 9.17 -9.64
N VAL A 110 3.75 8.15 -10.49
CA VAL A 110 4.31 8.24 -11.84
C VAL A 110 3.59 9.32 -12.65
N TYR A 111 2.26 9.38 -12.58
CA TYR A 111 1.46 10.42 -13.22
C TYR A 111 1.89 11.82 -12.77
N HIS A 112 2.06 12.05 -11.46
CA HIS A 112 2.52 13.34 -10.95
C HIS A 112 3.92 13.70 -11.44
N ILE A 113 4.86 12.74 -11.41
CA ILE A 113 6.24 12.98 -11.88
C ILE A 113 6.25 13.36 -13.36
N VAL A 114 5.51 12.61 -14.20
CA VAL A 114 5.39 12.91 -15.63
C VAL A 114 4.72 14.25 -15.86
N GLY A 115 3.65 14.56 -15.11
CA GLY A 115 2.98 15.86 -15.17
C GLY A 115 3.93 17.01 -14.83
N LEU A 116 4.65 16.93 -13.71
CA LEU A 116 5.64 17.93 -13.33
C LEU A 116 6.72 18.09 -14.40
N TRP A 117 7.20 16.99 -15.00
CA TRP A 117 8.21 17.07 -16.05
C TRP A 117 7.68 17.76 -17.33
N LEU A 118 6.44 17.49 -17.72
CA LEU A 118 5.82 18.09 -18.91
C LEU A 118 5.47 19.57 -18.73
N TYR A 119 5.07 19.99 -17.53
CA TYR A 119 4.63 21.36 -17.24
C TYR A 119 5.72 22.24 -16.58
N ALA A 120 6.94 21.72 -16.39
CA ALA A 120 8.09 22.48 -15.89
C ALA A 120 9.04 22.96 -17.00
N VAL A 121 8.79 22.59 -18.26
CA VAL A 121 9.48 23.10 -19.47
C VAL A 121 8.64 24.21 -20.09
#